data_AF-A0A939CBN7-F1
#
_entry.id   AF-A0A939CBN7-F1
#
_cell.length_a   1.000
_cell.length_b   1.000
_cell.length_c   1.000
_cell.angle_alpha   90.00
_cell.angle_beta   90.00
_cell.angle_gamma   90.00
#
_symmetry.space_group_name_H-M   'P 1'
#
loop_
_entity.id
_entity.type
_entity.pdbx_description
1 polymer ?
#
loop_
_entity_poly.entity_id
_entity_poly.type
_entity_poly.pdbx_seq_one_letter_code
_entity_poly.pdbx_strand_id
1 'polypeptide(L)' 'MNKFFSFFAASNRYKHLIGGFIVAAPAGSFYTAIYAAAVAASCLELKDRLYGNLWDWLDWLCTLLGGSIAALMFYLLF' A
#
# COMPACT_ATOMS: atom_id res chain seq x y z
N MET A 1 0.92 9.88 23.47
CA MET A 1 0.30 9.49 22.18
C MET A 1 0.30 7.97 22.10
N ASN A 2 -0.81 7.33 21.74
CA ASN A 2 -0.90 5.88 21.66
C ASN A 2 0.11 5.35 20.61
N LYS A 3 0.88 4.31 20.96
CA LYS A 3 1.95 3.74 20.12
C LYS A 3 1.48 3.38 18.70
N PHE A 4 0.21 3.01 18.55
CA PHE A 4 -0.43 2.75 17.26
C PHE A 4 -0.50 3.98 16.34
N PHE A 5 -0.92 5.14 16.87
CA PHE A 5 -1.02 6.35 16.05
C PHE A 5 0.36 6.89 15.67
N SER A 6 1.35 6.80 16.56
CA SER A 6 2.73 7.17 16.22
C SER A 6 3.33 6.26 15.13
N PHE A 7 2.95 4.98 15.09
CA PHE A 7 3.40 4.05 14.06
C PHE A 7 2.89 4.44 12.66
N PHE A 8 1.60 4.79 12.55
CA PHE A 8 1.00 5.23 11.28
C PHE A 8 1.40 6.65 10.87
N ALA A 9 1.69 7.52 11.84
CA ALA A 9 2.18 8.87 11.59
C ALA A 9 3.66 8.86 11.14
N ALA A 10 4.46 7.90 11.60
CA ALA A 10 5.84 7.73 11.15
C ALA A 10 5.88 7.44 9.64
N SER A 11 6.82 8.10 8.94
CA SER A 11 6.98 8.07 7.47
C SER A 11 5.74 8.48 6.66
N ASN A 12 4.67 9.00 7.28
CA ASN A 12 3.35 9.14 6.64
C ASN A 12 2.77 7.82 6.12
N ARG A 13 2.97 6.70 6.80
CA ARG A 13 2.48 5.36 6.42
C ARG A 13 1.00 5.27 6.10
N TYR A 14 0.18 6.11 6.73
CA TYR A 14 -1.25 6.20 6.37
C TYR A 14 -1.48 6.55 4.89
N LYS A 15 -0.59 7.34 4.26
CA LYS A 15 -0.66 7.68 2.83
C LYS A 15 -0.34 6.48 1.95
N HIS A 16 0.60 5.63 2.37
CA HIS A 16 0.91 4.38 1.66
C HIS A 16 -0.29 3.44 1.66
N LEU A 17 -0.97 3.30 2.81
CA LEU A 17 -2.17 2.48 2.93
C LEU A 17 -3.34 3.01 2.08
N ILE A 18 -3.61 4.32 2.13
CA ILE A 18 -4.66 4.95 1.29
C ILE A 18 -4.29 4.87 -0.19
N GLY A 19 -3.03 5.11 -0.54
CA GLY A 19 -2.54 5.03 -1.92
C GLY A 19 -2.67 3.63 -2.50
N GLY A 20 -2.28 2.61 -1.73
CA GLY A 20 -2.45 1.20 -2.11
C GLY A 20 -3.91 0.84 -2.38
N PHE A 21 -4.83 1.34 -1.54
CA PHE A 21 -6.27 1.13 -1.74
C PHE A 21 -6.77 1.80 -3.03
N ILE A 22 -6.42 3.07 -3.26
CA ILE A 22 -6.86 3.82 -4.46
C ILE A 22 -6.36 3.16 -5.74
N VAL A 23 -5.11 2.68 -5.77
CA VAL A 23 -4.54 2.02 -6.95
C VAL A 23 -5.18 0.66 -7.22
N ALA A 24 -5.54 -0.08 -6.18
CA ALA A 24 -6.14 -1.40 -6.30
C ALA A 24 -7.67 -1.39 -6.48
N ALA A 25 -8.35 -0.32 -6.05
CA ALA A 25 -9.79 -0.15 -6.17
C ALA A 25 -10.35 -0.21 -7.61
N PRO A 26 -9.68 0.24 -8.69
CA PRO A 26 -10.18 0.07 -10.05
C PRO A 26 -9.84 -1.30 -10.67
N ALA A 27 -9.14 -2.19 -9.95
CA ALA A 27 -8.60 -3.41 -10.55
C ALA A 27 -9.66 -4.48 -10.90
N GLY A 28 -10.85 -4.41 -10.30
CA GLY A 28 -12.02 -5.22 -10.67
C GLY A 28 -11.95 -6.71 -10.34
N SER A 29 -10.85 -7.21 -9.77
CA SER A 29 -10.73 -8.58 -9.28
C SER A 29 -9.76 -8.65 -8.10
N PHE A 30 -9.90 -9.70 -7.28
CA PHE A 30 -9.01 -9.92 -6.14
C PHE A 30 -7.52 -10.01 -6.55
N TYR A 31 -7.22 -10.82 -7.57
CA TYR A 31 -5.84 -11.04 -8.01
C TYR A 31 -5.23 -9.79 -8.67
N THR A 32 -6.01 -9.08 -9.48
CA THR A 32 -5.55 -7.84 -10.12
C THR A 32 -5.34 -6.72 -9.11
N ALA A 33 -6.14 -6.65 -8.05
CA ALA A 33 -5.99 -5.68 -6.97
C ALA A 33 -4.68 -5.89 -6.20
N ILE A 34 -4.37 -7.13 -5.81
CA ILE A 34 -3.10 -7.46 -5.13
C ILE A 34 -1.91 -7.19 -6.05
N TYR A 35 -1.99 -7.61 -7.31
CA TYR A 35 -0.92 -7.38 -8.28
C TYR A 35 -0.65 -5.88 -8.49
N ALA A 36 -1.70 -5.08 -8.71
CA ALA A 36 -1.58 -3.63 -8.89
C ALA A 36 -0.95 -2.95 -7.67
N ALA A 37 -1.36 -3.35 -6.46
CA ALA A 37 -0.78 -2.83 -5.22
C ALA A 37 0.69 -3.23 -5.03
N ALA A 38 1.06 -4.47 -5.33
CA ALA A 38 2.44 -4.93 -5.23
C ALA A 38 3.37 -4.21 -6.22
N VAL A 39 2.90 -3.99 -7.45
CA VAL A 39 3.63 -3.21 -8.48
C VAL A 39 3.79 -1.76 -8.03
N ALA A 40 2.70 -1.13 -7.56
CA ALA A 40 2.75 0.26 -7.09
C ALA A 40 3.68 0.43 -5.88
N ALA A 41 3.60 -0.47 -4.90
CA ALA A 41 4.49 -0.50 -3.73
C ALA A 41 5.96 -0.60 -4.16
N SER A 42 6.26 -1.52 -5.09
CA SER A 42 7.63 -1.72 -5.57
C SER A 42 8.16 -0.52 -6.38
N CYS A 43 7.31 0.14 -7.16
CA CYS A 43 7.68 1.36 -7.88
C CYS A 43 7.93 2.56 -6.94
N LEU A 44 7.16 2.69 -5.86
CA LEU A 44 7.36 3.73 -4.85
C LEU A 44 8.70 3.55 -4.13
N GLU A 45 9.01 2.33 -3.71
CA GLU A 45 10.29 2.05 -3.05
C GLU A 45 11.49 2.13 -4.03
N LEU A 46 11.30 1.73 -5.29
CA LEU A 46 12.32 1.93 -6.33
C LEU A 46 12.60 3.42 -6.55
N LYS A 47 11.54 4.25 -6.61
CA LYS A 47 11.68 5.71 -6.67
C LYS A 47 12.51 6.20 -5.49
N ASP A 48 12.19 5.78 -4.27
CA ASP A 48 12.91 6.24 -3.07
C ASP A 48 14.39 5.82 -3.10
N ARG A 49 14.70 4.60 -3.58
CA ARG A 49 16.08 4.15 -3.82
C ARG A 49 16.82 5.01 -4.84
N LEU A 50 16.14 5.44 -5.91
CA LEU A 50 16.74 6.33 -6.92
C LEU A 50 17.04 7.73 -6.37
N TYR A 51 16.28 8.19 -5.37
CA TYR A 51 16.55 9.46 -4.66
C TYR A 51 17.55 9.31 -3.49
N GLY A 52 18.14 8.12 -3.31
CA GLY A 52 19.16 7.85 -2.28
C GLY A 52 18.60 7.45 -0.91
N ASN A 53 17.29 7.24 -0.78
CA ASN A 53 16.69 6.71 0.45
C ASN A 53 16.89 5.18 0.54
N LEU A 54 16.80 4.65 1.75
CA LEU A 54 16.78 3.21 2.00
C LEU A 54 15.41 2.63 1.67
N TRP A 55 15.38 1.36 1.30
CA TRP A 55 14.13 0.62 1.09
C TRP A 55 13.42 0.43 2.43
N ASP A 56 12.16 0.89 2.55
CA ASP A 56 11.34 0.70 3.74
C ASP A 56 10.30 -0.40 3.50
N TRP A 57 10.58 -1.58 4.07
CA TRP A 57 9.66 -2.71 4.01
C TRP A 57 8.31 -2.44 4.67
N LEU A 58 8.24 -1.53 5.65
CA LEU A 58 6.99 -1.18 6.32
C LEU A 58 6.11 -0.32 5.41
N ASP A 59 6.70 0.59 4.64
CA ASP A 59 5.99 1.46 3.70
C ASP A 59 5.49 0.65 2.49
N TRP A 60 6.30 -0.32 2.03
CA TRP A 60 5.90 -1.33 1.06
C TRP A 60 4.71 -2.18 1.56
N LEU A 61 4.80 -2.74 2.78
CA LEU A 61 3.74 -3.53 3.38
C LEU A 61 2.46 -2.72 3.60
N CYS A 62 2.56 -1.44 4.00
CA CYS A 62 1.40 -0.57 4.16
C CYS A 62 0.66 -0.40 2.83
N THR A 63 1.39 -0.23 1.73
CA THR A 63 0.81 -0.13 0.39
C THR A 63 0.12 -1.44 -0.03
N LEU A 64 0.76 -2.58 0.23
CA LEU A 64 0.19 -3.90 -0.05
C LEU A 64 -1.06 -4.19 0.79
N LEU A 65 -1.08 -3.78 2.06
CA LEU A 65 -2.23 -3.89 2.95
C LEU A 65 -3.41 -3.05 2.44
N GLY A 66 -3.14 -1.81 2.00
CA GLY A 66 -4.15 -0.98 1.34
C GLY A 66 -4.79 -1.66 0.14
N GLY A 67 -3.96 -2.27 -0.71
CA GLY A 67 -4.44 -3.06 -1.85
C GLY A 67 -5.21 -4.31 -1.49
N SER A 68 -4.79 -4.99 -0.42
CA SER A 68 -5.47 -6.19 0.09
C SER A 68 -6.86 -5.86 0.63
N ILE A 69 -7.06 -4.69 1.24
CA ILE A 69 -8.38 -4.20 1.66
C ILE A 69 -9.29 -3.99 0.44
N ALA A 70 -8.78 -3.40 -0.64
CA ALA A 70 -9.53 -3.26 -1.89
C ALA A 70 -9.86 -4.63 -2.51
N ALA A 71 -8.91 -5.57 -2.49
CA ALA A 71 -9.12 -6.92 -2.98
C ALA A 71 -10.23 -7.66 -2.21
N LEU A 72 -10.22 -7.56 -0.87
CA LEU A 72 -11.27 -8.12 -0.01
C LEU A 72 -12.63 -7.46 -0.26
N MET A 73 -12.65 -6.15 -0.48
CA MET A 73 -13.89 -5.45 -0.84
C MET A 73 -14.49 -6.01 -2.13
N PHE A 74 -13.67 -6.29 -3.14
CA PHE A 74 -14.14 -6.95 -4.36
C PHE A 74 -14.65 -8.36 -4.13
N TYR A 75 -13.95 -9.15 -3.32
CA TYR A 75 -14.36 -10.52 -2.99
C TYR A 75 -15.68 -10.59 -2.21
N LEU A 76 -16.02 -9.56 -1.44
CA LEU A 76 -17.26 -9.51 -0.65
C LEU A 76 -18.44 -8.91 -1.41
N LEU A 77 -18.18 -8.06 -2.40
CA LEU A 77 -19.23 -7.37 -3.18
C LEU A 77 -19.66 -8.15 -4.44
N PHE A 78 -18.84 -9.08 -4.93
CA PHE A 78 -19.06 -9.88 -6.13
C PHE A 78 -18.89 -11.36 -5.83
#